data_AF-A0A840VXN2-F1
#
_entry.id   AF-A0A840VXN2-F1
#
_cell.length_a   1.000
_cell.length_b   1.000
_cell.length_c   1.000
_cell.angle_alpha   90.00
_cell.angle_beta   90.00
_cell.angle_gamma   90.00
#
_symmetry.space_group_name_H-M   'P 1'
#
loop_
_entity.id
_entity.type
_entity.pdbx_description
1 polymer ?
#
loop_
_entity_poly.entity_id
_entity_poly.type
_entity_poly.pdbx_seq_one_letter_code
_entity_poly.pdbx_strand_id
1 'polypeptide(L)'
;MTIVIAVLVTLALAALLVLRHDAAARVVGVEAYKILLQFILVAVLGGAVSIIYQAFNRDADQRAQDVRHEESVSLARREARQRYLRDLVEQYNAVKRARRMLRAQALVRRPGNENVPWLRAGRYDEFLQVVLDAQLSLEAHSFAVRADNELFPEREQLAVAISRAETYLRELVTEYEETMPALEDEQALVELSALPLVAGFIGPYGEAADFRERFVAPMQQALGTIQRLLLT
;
A
#
# COMPACT_ATOMS: atom_id res chain seq x y z
N MET A 1 20.51 -17.12 -31.68
CA MET A 1 21.57 -16.85 -32.68
C MET A 1 22.15 -18.13 -33.27
N THR A 2 22.49 -19.13 -32.45
CA THR A 2 23.06 -20.42 -32.90
C THR A 2 22.20 -21.21 -33.89
N ILE A 3 20.88 -21.28 -33.67
CA ILE A 3 19.95 -22.01 -34.55
C ILE A 3 19.84 -21.37 -35.94
N VAL A 4 19.78 -20.03 -36.00
CA VAL A 4 19.74 -19.29 -37.27
C VAL A 4 21.02 -19.49 -38.07
N ILE A 5 22.18 -19.45 -37.39
CA ILE A 5 23.49 -19.72 -38.02
C ILE A 5 23.54 -21.17 -38.53
N ALA A 6 23.08 -22.15 -37.74
CA ALA A 6 23.05 -23.55 -38.16
C ALA A 6 22.18 -23.75 -39.41
N VAL A 7 20.97 -23.17 -39.44
CA VAL A 7 20.06 -23.24 -40.60
C VAL A 7 20.68 -22.62 -41.85
N LEU A 8 21.28 -21.42 -41.73
CA LEU A 8 21.97 -20.74 -42.83
C LEU A 8 23.16 -21.55 -43.37
N VAL A 9 23.95 -22.16 -42.48
CA VAL A 9 25.08 -23.02 -42.86
C VAL A 9 24.58 -24.27 -43.59
N THR A 10 23.53 -24.94 -43.12
CA THR A 10 22.93 -26.08 -43.83
C THR A 10 22.36 -25.71 -45.19
N LEU A 11 21.71 -24.55 -45.32
CA LEU A 11 21.20 -24.05 -46.61
C LEU A 11 22.33 -23.73 -47.60
N ALA A 12 23.41 -23.11 -47.12
CA ALA A 12 24.59 -22.83 -47.94
C ALA A 12 25.28 -24.12 -48.42
N LEU A 13 25.39 -25.13 -47.54
CA LEU A 13 25.95 -26.44 -47.87
C LEU A 13 25.06 -27.18 -48.89
N ALA A 14 23.73 -27.10 -48.73
CA ALA A 14 22.76 -27.66 -49.67
C ALA A 14 22.88 -27.02 -51.07
N ALA A 15 22.94 -25.69 -51.12
CA ALA A 15 23.08 -24.95 -52.37
C ALA A 15 24.40 -25.27 -53.07
N LEU A 16 25.51 -25.38 -52.33
CA LEU A 16 26.82 -25.78 -52.86
C LEU A 16 26.79 -27.20 -53.46
N LEU A 17 26.13 -28.14 -52.79
CA LEU A 17 25.98 -29.52 -53.28
C LEU A 17 25.14 -29.59 -54.56
N VAL A 18 24.05 -28.83 -54.64
CA VAL A 18 23.19 -28.74 -55.83
C VAL A 18 23.94 -28.11 -57.00
N LEU A 19 24.67 -27.02 -56.78
CA LEU A 19 25.47 -26.34 -57.81
C LEU A 19 26.64 -27.19 -58.34
N ARG A 20 27.09 -28.20 -57.59
CA ARG A 20 28.17 -29.12 -57.96
C ARG A 20 27.73 -30.58 -58.07
N HIS A 21 26.48 -30.80 -58.47
CA HIS A 21 25.86 -32.11 -58.58
C HIS A 21 26.75 -33.15 -59.29
N ASP A 22 27.32 -32.83 -60.46
CA ASP A 22 28.09 -33.78 -61.28
C ASP A 22 29.42 -34.23 -60.65
N ALA A 23 30.03 -33.38 -59.83
CA ALA A 23 31.26 -33.68 -59.12
C ALA A 23 30.97 -34.45 -57.82
N ALA A 24 29.92 -34.07 -57.10
CA ALA A 24 29.52 -34.73 -55.86
C ALA A 24 29.01 -36.15 -56.09
N ALA A 25 28.19 -36.37 -57.14
CA ALA A 25 27.66 -37.68 -57.46
C ALA A 25 28.74 -38.69 -57.88
N ARG A 26 29.82 -38.24 -58.54
CA ARG A 26 30.95 -39.08 -58.93
C ARG A 26 31.83 -39.53 -57.76
N VAL A 27 32.01 -38.69 -56.75
CA VAL A 27 32.90 -38.98 -55.62
C VAL A 27 32.21 -39.82 -54.54
N VAL A 28 30.94 -39.56 -54.29
CA VAL A 28 30.20 -40.14 -53.15
C VAL A 28 29.34 -41.35 -53.58
N GLY A 29 29.03 -41.47 -54.86
CA GLY A 29 28.08 -42.46 -55.38
C GLY A 29 26.63 -41.96 -55.29
N VAL A 30 25.81 -42.40 -56.24
CA VAL A 30 24.45 -41.86 -56.46
C VAL A 30 23.52 -42.16 -55.28
N GLU A 31 23.57 -43.37 -54.70
CA GLU A 31 22.79 -43.72 -53.51
C GLU A 31 23.12 -42.84 -52.30
N ALA A 32 24.40 -42.68 -51.98
CA ALA A 32 24.84 -41.94 -50.80
C ALA A 32 24.58 -40.43 -50.93
N TYR A 33 24.67 -39.88 -52.15
CA TYR A 33 24.26 -38.50 -52.44
C TYR A 33 22.77 -38.28 -52.14
N LYS A 34 21.90 -39.24 -52.50
CA LYS A 34 20.46 -39.17 -52.24
C LYS A 34 20.13 -39.17 -50.74
N ILE A 35 20.81 -40.01 -49.96
CA ILE A 35 20.66 -40.06 -48.50
C ILE A 35 21.08 -38.75 -47.85
N LEU A 36 22.22 -38.18 -48.28
CA LEU A 36 22.71 -36.89 -47.78
C LEU A 36 21.70 -35.77 -48.06
N LEU A 37 21.12 -35.75 -49.27
CA LEU A 37 20.15 -34.74 -49.67
C LEU A 37 18.85 -34.86 -48.87
N GLN A 38 18.39 -36.08 -48.58
CA GLN A 38 17.27 -36.32 -47.67
C GLN A 38 17.58 -35.84 -46.24
N PHE A 39 18.79 -36.08 -45.73
CA PHE A 39 19.17 -35.61 -44.39
C PHE A 39 19.17 -34.08 -44.29
N ILE A 40 19.74 -33.39 -45.28
CA ILE A 40 19.75 -31.93 -45.34
C ILE A 40 18.32 -31.40 -45.42
N LEU A 41 17.46 -32.00 -46.24
CA LEU A 41 16.07 -31.61 -46.36
C LEU A 41 15.33 -31.72 -45.01
N VAL A 42 15.51 -32.82 -44.28
CA VAL A 42 14.91 -33.02 -42.95
C VAL A 42 15.46 -32.00 -41.95
N ALA A 43 16.76 -31.70 -41.98
CA ALA A 43 17.37 -30.71 -41.09
C ALA A 43 16.83 -29.29 -41.35
N VAL A 44 16.68 -28.89 -42.62
CA VAL A 44 16.11 -27.59 -42.99
C VAL A 44 14.63 -27.50 -42.60
N LEU A 45 13.84 -28.56 -42.86
CA LEU A 45 12.44 -28.61 -42.44
C LEU A 45 12.30 -28.53 -40.91
N GLY A 46 13.09 -29.30 -40.17
CA GLY A 46 13.09 -29.27 -38.71
C GLY A 46 13.52 -27.91 -38.14
N GLY A 47 14.55 -27.30 -38.72
CA GLY A 47 15.00 -25.95 -38.35
C GLY A 47 13.95 -24.87 -38.64
N ALA A 48 13.29 -24.93 -39.80
CA ALA A 48 12.22 -24.01 -40.16
C ALA A 48 11.02 -24.13 -39.21
N VAL A 49 10.56 -25.35 -38.91
CA VAL A 49 9.49 -25.61 -37.94
C VAL A 49 9.87 -25.10 -36.54
N SER A 50 11.11 -25.32 -36.10
CA SER A 50 11.60 -24.83 -34.82
C SER A 50 11.60 -23.30 -34.72
N ILE A 51 11.97 -22.59 -35.80
CA ILE A 51 11.96 -21.12 -35.83
C ILE A 51 10.52 -20.60 -35.74
N ILE A 52 9.59 -21.20 -36.50
CA ILE A 52 8.16 -20.84 -36.46
C ILE A 52 7.60 -21.06 -35.04
N TYR A 53 7.91 -22.20 -34.43
CA TYR A 53 7.46 -22.52 -33.07
C TYR A 53 8.03 -21.53 -32.04
N GLN A 54 9.32 -21.19 -32.14
CA GLN A 54 9.95 -20.20 -31.24
C GLN A 54 9.36 -18.80 -31.40
N ALA A 55 9.04 -18.38 -32.63
CA ALA A 55 8.40 -17.08 -32.87
C ALA A 55 7.00 -17.04 -32.23
N PHE A 56 6.19 -18.08 -32.41
CA PHE A 56 4.88 -18.18 -31.78
C PHE A 56 4.95 -18.26 -30.25
N ASN A 57 5.91 -19.01 -29.69
CA ASN A 57 6.03 -19.17 -28.24
C ASN A 57 6.53 -17.88 -27.58
N ARG A 58 7.36 -17.08 -28.26
CA ARG A 58 7.91 -15.85 -27.69
C ARG A 58 6.83 -14.79 -27.45
N ASP A 59 5.87 -14.65 -28.35
CA ASP A 59 4.73 -13.75 -28.16
C ASP A 59 3.81 -14.23 -27.03
N ALA A 60 3.62 -15.54 -26.90
CA ALA A 60 2.84 -16.13 -25.81
C ALA A 60 3.53 -15.91 -24.45
N ASP A 61 4.85 -16.10 -24.38
CA ASP A 61 5.66 -15.90 -23.18
C ASP A 61 5.67 -14.43 -22.74
N GLN A 62 5.77 -13.48 -23.68
CA GLN A 62 5.70 -12.05 -23.37
C GLN A 62 4.35 -11.66 -22.78
N ARG A 63 3.24 -12.08 -23.40
CA ARG A 63 1.90 -11.83 -22.86
C ARG A 63 1.71 -12.45 -21.48
N ALA A 64 2.22 -13.66 -21.27
CA ALA A 64 2.16 -14.31 -19.97
C ALA A 64 2.99 -13.56 -18.90
N GLN A 65 4.12 -12.97 -19.27
CA GLN A 65 4.92 -12.14 -18.38
C GLN A 65 4.23 -10.81 -18.05
N ASP A 66 3.64 -10.15 -19.04
CA ASP A 66 2.92 -8.89 -18.85
C ASP A 66 1.72 -9.07 -17.91
N VAL A 67 0.92 -10.12 -18.13
CA VAL A 67 -0.20 -10.47 -17.25
C VAL A 67 0.26 -10.74 -15.82
N ARG A 68 1.35 -11.51 -15.63
CA ARG A 68 1.90 -11.77 -14.30
C ARG A 68 2.42 -10.50 -13.63
N HIS A 69 3.02 -9.61 -14.41
CA HIS A 69 3.50 -8.33 -13.89
C HIS A 69 2.34 -7.47 -13.41
N GLU A 70 1.30 -7.31 -14.24
CA GLU A 70 0.07 -6.60 -13.89
C GLU A 70 -0.61 -7.20 -12.64
N GLU A 71 -0.72 -8.53 -12.57
CA GLU A 71 -1.25 -9.23 -11.41
C GLU A 71 -0.44 -8.92 -10.15
N SER A 72 0.89 -9.02 -10.21
CA SER A 72 1.77 -8.72 -9.06
C SER A 72 1.67 -7.27 -8.58
N VAL A 73 1.58 -6.31 -9.51
CA VAL A 73 1.38 -4.90 -9.19
C VAL A 73 0.02 -4.69 -8.53
N SER A 74 -1.02 -5.34 -9.03
CA SER A 74 -2.37 -5.26 -8.46
C SER A 74 -2.42 -5.80 -7.03
N LEU A 75 -1.75 -6.93 -6.78
CA LEU A 75 -1.64 -7.54 -5.45
C LEU A 75 -0.87 -6.64 -4.49
N ALA A 76 0.27 -6.10 -4.91
CA ALA A 76 1.06 -5.17 -4.11
C ALA A 76 0.28 -3.91 -3.72
N ARG A 77 -0.49 -3.34 -4.66
CA ARG A 77 -1.38 -2.20 -4.39
C ARG A 77 -2.47 -2.56 -3.38
N ARG A 78 -3.09 -3.73 -3.53
CA ARG A 78 -4.13 -4.20 -2.59
C ARG A 78 -3.57 -4.40 -1.19
N GLU A 79 -2.40 -5.03 -1.06
CA GLU A 79 -1.73 -5.24 0.22
C GLU A 79 -1.32 -3.91 0.88
N ALA A 80 -0.82 -2.96 0.10
CA ALA A 80 -0.49 -1.62 0.62
C ALA A 80 -1.75 -0.89 1.14
N ARG A 81 -2.86 -0.92 0.39
CA ARG A 81 -4.15 -0.36 0.85
C ARG A 81 -4.68 -1.07 2.11
N GLN A 82 -4.53 -2.39 2.21
CA GLN A 82 -4.95 -3.15 3.39
C GLN A 82 -4.14 -2.82 4.63
N ARG A 83 -2.82 -2.66 4.50
CA ARG A 83 -1.96 -2.18 5.59
C ARG A 83 -2.39 -0.79 6.04
N TYR A 84 -2.54 0.12 5.09
CA TYR A 84 -2.98 1.49 5.37
C TYR A 84 -4.36 1.55 6.08
N LEU A 85 -5.32 0.71 5.65
CA LEU A 85 -6.61 0.59 6.33
C LEU A 85 -6.46 0.13 7.78
N ARG A 86 -5.62 -0.90 8.01
CA ARG A 86 -5.37 -1.44 9.35
C ARG A 86 -4.79 -0.38 10.27
N ASP A 87 -3.80 0.36 9.78
CA ASP A 87 -3.10 1.40 10.52
C ASP A 87 -4.07 2.54 10.91
N LEU A 88 -4.92 3.00 9.97
CA LEU A 88 -5.95 4.00 10.31
C LEU A 88 -6.99 3.49 11.31
N VAL A 89 -7.40 2.21 11.22
CA VAL A 89 -8.32 1.60 12.19
C VAL A 89 -7.67 1.54 13.57
N GLU A 90 -6.37 1.22 13.63
CA GLU A 90 -5.60 1.22 14.87
C GLU A 90 -5.58 2.61 15.51
N GLN A 91 -5.23 3.66 14.75
CA GLN A 91 -5.21 5.03 15.27
C GLN A 91 -6.61 5.50 15.73
N TYR A 92 -7.64 5.22 14.94
CA TYR A 92 -9.03 5.54 15.31
C TYR A 92 -9.44 4.88 16.64
N ASN A 93 -9.06 3.62 16.83
CA ASN A 93 -9.36 2.87 18.05
C ASN A 93 -8.49 3.32 19.23
N ALA A 94 -7.22 3.67 19.00
CA ALA A 94 -6.31 4.19 20.01
C ALA A 94 -6.86 5.48 20.64
N VAL A 95 -7.26 6.45 19.82
CA VAL A 95 -7.87 7.70 20.29
C VAL A 95 -9.17 7.44 21.07
N LYS A 96 -10.04 6.55 20.56
CA LYS A 96 -11.28 6.19 21.27
C LYS A 96 -11.02 5.49 22.59
N ARG A 97 -9.97 4.66 22.67
CA ARG A 97 -9.53 4.01 23.90
C ARG A 97 -9.02 5.05 24.89
N ALA A 98 -8.09 5.92 24.47
CA ALA A 98 -7.56 7.02 25.27
C ALA A 98 -8.69 7.89 25.83
N ARG A 99 -9.65 8.31 24.99
CA ARG A 99 -10.86 9.05 25.42
C ARG A 99 -11.62 8.34 26.53
N ARG A 100 -11.90 7.04 26.36
CA ARG A 100 -12.67 6.25 27.33
C ARG A 100 -11.92 6.06 28.64
N MET A 101 -10.60 5.85 28.57
CA MET A 101 -9.75 5.68 29.74
C MET A 101 -9.56 6.99 30.50
N LEU A 102 -9.31 8.11 29.79
CA LEU A 102 -9.21 9.44 30.37
C LEU A 102 -10.49 9.79 31.14
N ARG A 103 -11.65 9.58 30.52
CA ARG A 103 -12.96 9.77 31.18
C ARG A 103 -13.15 8.88 32.41
N ALA A 104 -12.67 7.63 32.37
CA ALA A 104 -12.89 6.68 33.45
C ALA A 104 -11.90 6.84 34.63
N GLN A 105 -10.68 7.29 34.36
CA GLN A 105 -9.57 7.20 35.31
C GLN A 105 -9.00 8.56 35.74
N ALA A 106 -9.09 9.58 34.88
CA ALA A 106 -8.55 10.90 35.17
C ALA A 106 -9.59 11.84 35.80
N LEU A 107 -10.88 11.61 35.54
CA LEU A 107 -11.96 12.38 36.15
C LEU A 107 -12.14 12.05 37.63
N VAL A 108 -12.13 13.08 38.46
CA VAL A 108 -12.34 12.99 39.91
C VAL A 108 -13.39 14.01 40.31
N ARG A 109 -14.26 13.60 41.24
CA ARG A 109 -15.17 14.50 41.96
C ARG A 109 -14.67 14.60 43.40
N ARG A 110 -14.46 15.83 43.90
CA ARG A 110 -14.07 16.03 45.30
C ARG A 110 -15.31 15.97 46.20
N PRO A 111 -15.22 15.32 47.37
CA PRO A 111 -16.28 15.40 48.38
C PRO A 111 -16.58 16.87 48.71
N GLY A 112 -17.85 17.26 48.69
CA GLY A 112 -18.28 18.64 48.96
C GLY A 112 -18.23 19.61 47.77
N ASN A 113 -17.67 19.20 46.63
CA ASN A 113 -17.76 19.94 45.37
C ASN A 113 -17.99 18.97 44.19
N GLU A 114 -19.07 18.21 44.27
CA GLU A 114 -19.40 17.14 43.31
C GLU A 114 -19.81 17.67 41.92
N ASN A 115 -20.14 18.96 41.84
CA ASN A 115 -20.60 19.62 40.62
C ASN A 115 -19.45 20.10 39.73
N VAL A 116 -18.22 20.22 40.27
CA VAL A 116 -17.05 20.65 39.51
C VAL A 116 -16.17 19.44 39.22
N PRO A 117 -16.10 18.96 37.97
CA PRO A 117 -15.19 17.87 37.61
C PRO A 117 -13.73 18.34 37.58
N TRP A 118 -12.85 17.53 38.17
CA TRP A 118 -11.40 17.74 38.18
C TRP A 118 -10.71 16.65 37.36
N LEU A 119 -9.56 16.99 36.80
CA LEU A 119 -8.70 16.10 36.03
C LEU A 119 -7.39 15.86 36.79
N ARG A 120 -6.98 14.60 36.96
CA ARG A 120 -5.64 14.25 37.48
C ARG A 120 -4.59 14.45 36.39
N ALA A 121 -3.62 15.32 36.63
CA ALA A 121 -2.57 15.67 35.68
C ALA A 121 -1.78 14.43 35.20
N GLY A 122 -1.29 13.58 36.10
CA GLY A 122 -0.50 12.41 35.71
C GLY A 122 -1.27 11.37 34.88
N ARG A 123 -2.58 11.23 35.08
CA ARG A 123 -3.41 10.36 34.21
C ARG A 123 -3.75 11.04 32.88
N TYR A 124 -3.82 12.36 32.87
CA TYR A 124 -3.98 13.09 31.63
C TYR A 124 -2.76 12.94 30.74
N ASP A 125 -1.56 13.11 31.30
CA ASP A 125 -0.29 12.90 30.60
C ASP A 125 -0.20 11.53 29.92
N GLU A 126 -0.42 10.45 30.68
CA GLU A 126 -0.36 9.07 30.17
C GLU A 126 -1.27 8.85 28.94
N PHE A 127 -2.53 9.30 29.01
CA PHE A 127 -3.46 9.10 27.89
C PHE A 127 -3.25 10.08 26.76
N LEU A 128 -2.65 11.25 27.01
CA LEU A 128 -2.34 12.18 25.94
C LEU A 128 -1.15 11.71 25.11
N GLN A 129 -0.17 10.99 25.67
CA GLN A 129 0.89 10.36 24.87
C GLN A 129 0.28 9.48 23.76
N VAL A 130 -0.76 8.71 24.07
CA VAL A 130 -1.48 7.90 23.06
C VAL A 130 -2.18 8.78 22.00
N VAL A 131 -2.69 9.93 22.39
CA VAL A 131 -3.32 10.90 21.46
C VAL A 131 -2.28 11.55 20.56
N LEU A 132 -1.12 11.92 21.11
CA LEU A 132 0.02 12.48 20.39
C LEU A 132 0.55 11.49 19.34
N ASP A 133 0.78 10.23 19.73
CA ASP A 133 1.23 9.18 18.81
C ASP A 133 0.24 8.99 17.65
N ALA A 134 -1.06 9.02 17.95
CA ALA A 134 -2.10 8.95 16.94
C ALA A 134 -2.12 10.19 16.03
N GLN A 135 -1.92 11.40 16.58
CA GLN A 135 -1.83 12.63 15.81
C GLN A 135 -0.67 12.58 14.82
N LEU A 136 0.54 12.27 15.28
CA LEU A 136 1.73 12.15 14.43
C LEU A 136 1.57 11.07 13.36
N SER A 137 0.96 9.94 13.73
CA SER A 137 0.63 8.89 12.77
C SER A 137 -0.32 9.40 11.70
N LEU A 138 -1.42 10.07 12.06
CA LEU A 138 -2.37 10.61 11.09
C LEU A 138 -1.75 11.69 10.19
N GLU A 139 -0.82 12.49 10.71
CA GLU A 139 -0.06 13.45 9.92
C GLU A 139 0.79 12.75 8.83
N ALA A 140 1.57 11.74 9.22
CA ALA A 140 2.36 10.94 8.28
C ALA A 140 1.49 10.25 7.22
N HIS A 141 0.34 9.74 7.63
CA HIS A 141 -0.67 9.14 6.75
C HIS A 141 -1.21 10.16 5.73
N SER A 142 -1.62 11.34 6.18
CA SER A 142 -2.08 12.43 5.31
C SER A 142 -1.04 12.80 4.24
N PHE A 143 0.24 12.88 4.64
CA PHE A 143 1.34 13.13 3.71
C PHE A 143 1.53 11.99 2.69
N ALA A 144 1.55 10.73 3.16
CA ALA A 144 1.73 9.56 2.31
C ALA A 144 0.62 9.44 1.24
N VAL A 145 -0.63 9.71 1.61
CA VAL A 145 -1.76 9.71 0.66
C VAL A 145 -1.60 10.77 -0.42
N ARG A 146 -1.13 11.97 -0.06
CA ARG A 146 -0.90 13.05 -1.04
C ARG A 146 0.21 12.68 -2.04
N ALA A 147 1.21 11.94 -1.58
CA ALA A 147 2.36 11.58 -2.40
C ALA A 147 2.07 10.50 -3.45
N ASP A 148 1.14 9.57 -3.20
CA ASP A 148 0.93 8.39 -4.05
C ASP A 148 -0.44 8.42 -4.79
N ASN A 149 -0.42 8.83 -6.05
CA ASN A 149 -1.61 8.87 -6.92
C ASN A 149 -2.08 7.48 -7.34
N GLU A 150 -1.16 6.53 -7.51
CA GLU A 150 -1.50 5.21 -8.03
C GLU A 150 -2.20 4.38 -6.97
N LEU A 151 -1.76 4.53 -5.71
CA LEU A 151 -2.36 3.85 -4.59
C LEU A 151 -3.71 4.46 -4.21
N PHE A 152 -3.87 5.78 -4.31
CA PHE A 152 -5.08 6.50 -3.88
C PHE A 152 -5.62 7.45 -4.97
N PRO A 153 -6.50 6.98 -5.87
CA PRO A 153 -7.15 7.84 -6.86
C PRO A 153 -7.96 9.01 -6.24
N GLU A 154 -8.54 8.79 -5.05
CA GLU A 154 -9.30 9.80 -4.27
C GLU A 154 -8.42 10.54 -3.24
N ARG A 155 -7.11 10.71 -3.52
CA ARG A 155 -6.12 11.20 -2.53
C ARG A 155 -6.48 12.53 -1.86
N GLU A 156 -7.02 13.50 -2.59
CA GLU A 156 -7.32 14.81 -2.01
C GLU A 156 -8.43 14.72 -0.96
N GLN A 157 -9.50 14.00 -1.27
CA GLN A 157 -10.60 13.80 -0.33
C GLN A 157 -10.15 12.99 0.89
N LEU A 158 -9.36 11.94 0.67
CA LEU A 158 -8.82 11.11 1.75
C LEU A 158 -7.86 11.90 2.65
N ALA A 159 -6.93 12.67 2.06
CA ALA A 159 -5.98 13.48 2.81
C ALA A 159 -6.67 14.60 3.59
N VAL A 160 -7.69 15.26 3.01
CA VAL A 160 -8.49 16.26 3.72
C VAL A 160 -9.22 15.65 4.91
N ALA A 161 -9.81 14.47 4.76
CA ALA A 161 -10.50 13.78 5.85
C ALA A 161 -9.53 13.40 6.99
N ILE A 162 -8.36 12.83 6.66
CA ILE A 162 -7.33 12.49 7.65
C ILE A 162 -6.78 13.76 8.32
N SER A 163 -6.46 14.80 7.54
CA SER A 163 -5.93 16.06 8.06
C SER A 163 -6.92 16.77 8.99
N ARG A 164 -8.23 16.67 8.74
CA ARG A 164 -9.24 17.23 9.65
C ARG A 164 -9.24 16.53 11.01
N ALA A 165 -9.14 15.21 11.03
CA ALA A 165 -9.03 14.43 12.27
C ALA A 165 -7.72 14.71 13.00
N GLU A 166 -6.62 14.78 12.28
CA GLU A 166 -5.29 15.14 12.78
C GLU A 166 -5.30 16.52 13.44
N THR A 167 -5.80 17.56 12.77
CA THR A 167 -5.89 18.93 13.31
C THR A 167 -6.67 18.99 14.62
N TYR A 168 -7.76 18.22 14.75
CA TYR A 168 -8.50 18.15 16.00
C TYR A 168 -7.66 17.57 17.15
N LEU A 169 -6.86 16.54 16.89
CA LEU A 169 -5.95 15.99 17.90
C LEU A 169 -4.81 16.96 18.22
N ARG A 170 -4.28 17.67 17.22
CA ARG A 170 -3.26 18.71 17.42
C ARG A 170 -3.76 19.78 18.38
N GLU A 171 -4.98 20.27 18.23
CA GLU A 171 -5.57 21.26 19.16
C GLU A 171 -5.67 20.73 20.60
N LEU A 172 -6.02 19.45 20.79
CA LEU A 172 -6.02 18.82 22.11
C LEU A 172 -4.62 18.76 22.73
N VAL A 173 -3.61 18.43 21.92
CA VAL A 173 -2.20 18.42 22.35
C VAL A 173 -1.74 19.83 22.69
N THR A 174 -2.08 20.84 21.88
CA THR A 174 -1.72 22.23 22.15
C THR A 174 -2.31 22.73 23.48
N GLU A 175 -3.58 22.43 23.80
CA GLU A 175 -4.17 22.79 25.09
C GLU A 175 -3.41 22.17 26.28
N TYR A 176 -2.92 20.93 26.13
CA TYR A 176 -2.05 20.31 27.13
C TYR A 176 -0.71 21.01 27.25
N GLU A 177 -0.05 21.29 26.13
CA GLU A 177 1.28 21.93 26.10
C GLU A 177 1.24 23.32 26.74
N GLU A 178 0.12 24.03 26.60
CA GLU A 178 -0.07 25.35 27.21
C GLU A 178 -0.38 25.27 28.71
N THR A 179 -1.09 24.23 29.16
CA THR A 179 -1.62 24.17 30.54
C THR A 179 -0.75 23.36 31.50
N MET A 180 -0.20 22.22 31.06
CA MET A 180 0.48 21.29 31.95
C MET A 180 1.86 21.75 32.47
N PRO A 181 2.69 22.49 31.71
CA PRO A 181 3.98 22.96 32.23
C PRO A 181 3.86 23.88 33.45
N ALA A 182 2.68 24.47 33.69
CA ALA A 182 2.41 25.30 34.86
C ALA A 182 2.14 24.48 36.14
N LEU A 183 2.05 23.15 36.05
CA LEU A 183 1.80 22.26 37.17
C LEU A 183 3.12 21.72 37.72
N GLU A 184 3.36 21.93 39.02
CA GLU A 184 4.59 21.49 39.69
C GLU A 184 4.54 20.01 40.15
N ASP A 185 3.36 19.38 40.15
CA ASP A 185 3.13 18.04 40.70
C ASP A 185 2.29 17.16 39.75
N GLU A 186 2.73 15.93 39.50
CA GLU A 186 1.98 14.92 38.73
C GLU A 186 0.63 14.55 39.37
N GLN A 187 0.50 14.72 40.69
CA GLN A 187 -0.76 14.51 41.41
C GLN A 187 -1.67 15.74 41.41
N ALA A 188 -1.26 16.84 40.75
CA ALA A 188 -2.06 18.04 40.65
C ALA A 188 -3.44 17.74 40.04
N LEU A 189 -4.43 18.46 40.56
CA LEU A 189 -5.79 18.43 40.07
C LEU A 189 -6.06 19.73 39.32
N VAL A 190 -6.45 19.61 38.06
CA VAL A 190 -6.83 20.72 37.20
C VAL A 190 -8.34 20.75 37.08
N GLU A 191 -8.94 21.93 37.20
CA GLU A 191 -10.37 22.06 36.98
C GLU A 191 -10.68 21.84 35.50
N LEU A 192 -11.65 20.97 35.18
CA LEU A 192 -11.93 20.63 33.79
C LEU A 192 -12.44 21.83 32.97
N SER A 193 -13.02 22.83 33.64
CA SER A 193 -13.46 24.09 33.01
C SER A 193 -12.31 24.90 32.42
N ALA A 194 -11.08 24.73 32.91
CA ALA A 194 -9.87 25.35 32.38
C ALA A 194 -9.33 24.64 31.12
N LEU A 195 -9.89 23.47 30.78
CA LEU A 195 -9.48 22.63 29.65
C LEU A 195 -10.69 22.35 28.74
N PRO A 196 -11.22 23.36 28.04
CA PRO A 196 -12.44 23.24 27.24
C PRO A 196 -12.37 22.16 26.15
N LEU A 197 -11.21 21.96 25.49
CA LEU A 197 -11.09 20.94 24.44
C LEU A 197 -11.11 19.53 25.04
N VAL A 198 -10.37 19.30 26.12
CA VAL A 198 -10.43 18.02 26.86
C VAL A 198 -11.83 17.77 27.41
N ALA A 199 -12.50 18.80 27.94
CA ALA A 199 -13.88 18.70 28.43
C ALA A 199 -14.83 18.22 27.32
N GLY A 200 -14.75 18.83 26.14
CA GLY A 200 -15.50 18.40 24.95
C GLY A 200 -15.11 17.01 24.47
N PHE A 201 -13.82 16.66 24.54
CA PHE A 201 -13.30 15.35 24.17
C PHE A 201 -13.84 14.24 25.07
N ILE A 202 -13.74 14.36 26.39
CA ILE A 202 -14.12 13.32 27.34
C ILE A 202 -15.60 13.35 27.74
N GLY A 203 -16.36 14.35 27.32
CA GLY A 203 -17.78 14.48 27.64
C GLY A 203 -18.64 13.25 27.27
N PRO A 204 -19.90 13.20 27.72
CA PRO A 204 -20.88 12.22 27.21
C PRO A 204 -20.93 12.23 25.67
N TYR A 205 -21.11 11.07 25.05
CA TYR A 205 -21.05 10.97 23.58
C TYR A 205 -22.13 11.81 22.87
N GLY A 206 -23.29 12.01 23.51
CA GLY A 206 -24.34 12.88 22.99
C GLY A 206 -23.96 14.37 22.94
N GLU A 207 -23.10 14.79 23.86
CA GLU A 207 -22.70 16.18 24.10
C GLU A 207 -21.36 16.53 23.43
N ALA A 208 -20.53 15.51 23.12
CA ALA A 208 -19.24 15.67 22.45
C ALA A 208 -19.39 15.89 20.93
N ALA A 209 -20.09 16.94 20.52
CA ALA A 209 -20.33 17.28 19.11
C ALA A 209 -19.02 17.45 18.33
N ASP A 210 -18.07 18.22 18.87
CA ASP A 210 -16.78 18.48 18.21
C ASP A 210 -15.98 17.21 17.96
N PHE A 211 -15.90 16.30 18.95
CA PHE A 211 -15.24 15.01 18.76
C PHE A 211 -15.90 14.20 17.63
N ARG A 212 -17.23 14.22 17.54
CA ARG A 212 -17.93 13.49 16.48
C ARG A 212 -17.69 14.10 15.11
N GLU A 213 -17.80 15.42 14.99
CA GLU A 213 -17.75 16.10 13.70
C GLU A 213 -16.33 16.31 13.18
N ARG A 214 -15.36 16.52 14.07
CA ARG A 214 -13.99 16.87 13.72
C ARG A 214 -13.05 15.67 13.73
N PHE A 215 -13.37 14.61 14.48
CA PHE A 215 -12.56 13.38 14.49
C PHE A 215 -13.31 12.16 13.96
N VAL A 216 -14.46 11.80 14.54
CA VAL A 216 -15.13 10.53 14.20
C VAL A 216 -15.62 10.50 12.75
N ALA A 217 -16.35 11.54 12.32
CA ALA A 217 -16.91 11.59 10.97
C ALA A 217 -15.81 11.62 9.88
N PRO A 218 -14.75 12.44 9.98
CA PRO A 218 -13.65 12.42 9.01
C PRO A 218 -12.90 11.09 8.99
N MET A 219 -12.66 10.46 10.16
CA MET A 219 -12.05 9.13 10.21
C MET A 219 -12.95 8.07 9.56
N GLN A 220 -14.26 8.09 9.82
CA GLN A 220 -15.20 7.17 9.16
C GLN A 220 -15.25 7.38 7.65
N GLN A 221 -15.19 8.63 7.19
CA GLN A 221 -15.07 8.95 5.77
C GLN A 221 -13.79 8.37 5.17
N ALA A 222 -12.64 8.59 5.81
CA ALA A 222 -11.35 8.07 5.35
C ALA A 222 -11.35 6.54 5.26
N LEU A 223 -11.82 5.86 6.31
CA LEU A 223 -11.95 4.41 6.37
C LEU A 223 -12.89 3.89 5.26
N GLY A 224 -14.03 4.54 5.07
CA GLY A 224 -14.99 4.18 4.02
C GLY A 224 -14.43 4.36 2.61
N THR A 225 -13.63 5.41 2.37
CA THR A 225 -12.95 5.61 1.09
C THR A 225 -11.94 4.49 0.80
N ILE A 226 -11.09 4.14 1.76
CA ILE A 226 -10.10 3.06 1.54
C ILE A 226 -10.78 1.70 1.39
N GLN A 227 -11.85 1.43 2.15
CA GLN A 227 -12.63 0.20 2.00
C GLN A 227 -13.22 0.07 0.60
N ARG A 228 -13.75 1.16 0.01
CA ARG A 228 -14.22 1.15 -1.38
C ARG A 228 -13.10 0.84 -2.36
N LEU A 229 -11.91 1.42 -2.17
CA LEU A 229 -10.72 1.16 -3.01
C LEU A 229 -10.16 -0.27 -2.90
N LEU A 230 -10.57 -1.05 -1.90
CA LEU A 230 -10.22 -2.46 -1.76
C LEU A 230 -11.19 -3.41 -2.49
N LEU A 231 -12.38 -2.91 -2.85
CA LEU A 231 -13.41 -3.65 -3.57
C LEU A 231 -13.33 -3.46 -5.10
N THR A 232 -12.62 -2.41 -5.54
CA THR A 232 -12.30 -2.11 -6.94
C THR A 232 -10.93 -2.65 -7.32
#